data_AF-A0A0D5NIP2-F1
#
_entry.id   AF-A0A0D5NIP2-F1
#
_cell.length_a   1.000
_cell.length_b   1.000
_cell.length_c   1.000
_cell.angle_alpha   90.00
_cell.angle_beta   90.00
_cell.angle_gamma   90.00
#
_symmetry.space_group_name_H-M   'P 1'
#
loop_
_entity.id
_entity.type
_entity.pdbx_description
1 polymer ?
#
loop_
_entity_poly.entity_id
_entity_poly.type
_entity_poly.pdbx_seq_one_letter_code
_entity_poly.pdbx_strand_id
1 'polypeptide(L)'
;MTGETPADDEVEYPYHFSSNVLVWHTLISLAKLNKSVAFTALNLPEMARRVKQDTLDCFVTVHQGRQLFAYLSDLKGNFQLYHDANDLPTVYAPVWRFCGADDPAWIQTMEFAFTEDNKGGYYGGIYGGLGSVHTPHPWPLGDGQELLYSLLVRDKGREQLVRRKLEEIVQWDGLFSEAIDEHTGAIESRHWFSWPGAFISSVLLQSLE
;
A
#
# COMPACT_ATOMS: atom_id res chain seq x y z
N MET A 1 -9.67 -12.97 -9.38
CA MET A 1 -10.84 -12.14 -9.08
C MET A 1 -11.03 -12.15 -7.58
N THR A 2 -11.05 -10.96 -6.99
CA THR A 2 -11.46 -10.78 -5.59
C THR A 2 -12.90 -10.26 -5.60
N GLY A 3 -13.68 -10.59 -4.56
CA GLY A 3 -15.02 -10.01 -4.38
C GLY A 3 -14.96 -8.64 -3.68
N GLU A 4 -13.88 -8.39 -2.94
CA GLU A 4 -13.66 -7.21 -2.11
C GLU A 4 -12.18 -6.79 -2.16
N THR A 5 -11.88 -5.57 -1.69
CA THR A 5 -10.53 -5.04 -1.46
C THR A 5 -10.02 -5.44 -0.06
N PRO A 6 -8.74 -5.19 0.29
CA PRO A 6 -8.25 -5.34 1.68
C PRO A 6 -8.95 -4.46 2.71
N ALA A 7 -9.72 -3.45 2.29
CA ALA A 7 -10.56 -2.62 3.15
C ALA A 7 -11.98 -3.20 3.35
N ASP A 8 -12.25 -4.41 2.85
CA ASP A 8 -13.57 -5.06 2.83
C ASP A 8 -14.63 -4.29 1.99
N ASP A 9 -14.17 -3.48 1.02
CA ASP A 9 -15.05 -2.71 0.13
C ASP A 9 -15.33 -3.47 -1.18
N GLU A 10 -16.52 -3.27 -1.75
CA GLU A 10 -16.89 -3.81 -3.06
C GLU A 10 -15.97 -3.30 -4.18
N VAL A 11 -15.64 -4.18 -5.12
CA VAL A 11 -14.75 -3.84 -6.25
C VAL A 11 -15.54 -3.45 -7.50
N GLU A 12 -15.20 -2.30 -8.11
CA GLU A 12 -15.74 -1.91 -9.42
C GLU A 12 -15.21 -2.82 -10.54
N TYR A 13 -13.92 -3.18 -10.49
CA TYR A 13 -13.29 -4.12 -11.40
C TYR A 13 -12.66 -5.31 -10.67
N PRO A 14 -12.77 -6.54 -11.21
CA PRO A 14 -12.52 -7.76 -10.46
C PRO A 14 -11.04 -8.06 -10.16
N TYR A 15 -10.09 -7.33 -10.74
CA TYR A 15 -8.66 -7.57 -10.56
C TYR A 15 -8.03 -6.39 -9.81
N HIS A 16 -7.46 -6.68 -8.65
CA HIS A 16 -6.82 -5.71 -7.78
C HIS A 16 -5.28 -5.86 -7.83
N PHE A 17 -4.55 -4.77 -8.07
CA PHE A 17 -3.11 -4.79 -8.31
C PHE A 17 -2.35 -5.41 -7.14
N SER A 18 -2.60 -4.87 -5.95
CA SER A 18 -2.00 -5.29 -4.70
C SER A 18 -2.22 -6.75 -4.36
N SER A 19 -3.43 -7.28 -4.62
CA SER A 19 -3.69 -8.71 -4.47
C SER A 19 -2.81 -9.56 -5.39
N ASN A 20 -2.51 -9.09 -6.61
CA ASN A 20 -1.58 -9.79 -7.49
C ASN A 20 -0.13 -9.70 -7.00
N VAL A 21 0.29 -8.55 -6.47
CA VAL A 21 1.61 -8.40 -5.82
C VAL A 21 1.76 -9.38 -4.65
N LEU A 22 0.73 -9.50 -3.81
CA LEU A 22 0.70 -10.44 -2.70
C LEU A 22 0.76 -11.90 -3.19
N VAL A 23 -0.06 -12.28 -4.17
CA VAL A 23 -0.03 -13.63 -4.77
C VAL A 23 1.36 -13.96 -5.31
N TRP A 24 1.98 -13.03 -6.03
CA TRP A 24 3.35 -13.18 -6.51
C TRP A 24 4.32 -13.44 -5.36
N HIS A 25 4.28 -12.61 -4.31
CA HIS A 25 5.17 -12.72 -3.16
C HIS A 25 4.98 -14.07 -2.44
N THR A 26 3.73 -14.49 -2.25
CA THR A 26 3.39 -15.79 -1.66
C THR A 26 3.92 -16.94 -2.50
N LEU A 27 3.79 -16.92 -3.83
CA LEU A 27 4.32 -17.96 -4.72
C LEU A 27 5.85 -18.06 -4.64
N ILE A 28 6.55 -16.93 -4.56
CA ILE A 28 8.01 -16.90 -4.36
C ILE A 28 8.38 -17.51 -3.00
N SER A 29 7.67 -17.16 -1.94
CA SER A 29 7.91 -17.70 -0.59
C SER A 29 7.62 -19.19 -0.49
N LEU A 30 6.51 -19.66 -1.09
CA LEU A 30 6.18 -21.08 -1.19
C LEU A 30 7.21 -21.84 -2.03
N ALA A 31 7.74 -21.25 -3.12
CA ALA A 31 8.78 -21.87 -3.92
C ALA A 31 10.07 -22.07 -3.11
N LYS A 32 10.44 -21.11 -2.24
CA LYS A 32 11.58 -21.27 -1.31
C LYS A 32 11.31 -22.39 -0.31
N LEU A 33 10.13 -22.41 0.31
CA LEU A 33 9.77 -23.45 1.26
C LEU A 33 9.74 -24.84 0.62
N ASN A 34 9.23 -24.97 -0.61
CA ASN A 34 9.13 -26.25 -1.33
C ASN A 34 10.51 -26.84 -1.68
N LYS A 35 11.57 -26.00 -1.75
CA LYS A 35 12.96 -26.48 -1.87
C LYS A 35 13.47 -27.12 -0.57
N SER A 36 13.01 -26.64 0.58
CA SER A 36 13.40 -27.15 1.90
C SER A 36 12.54 -28.32 2.35
N VAL A 37 11.24 -28.27 2.09
CA VAL A 37 10.26 -29.30 2.42
C VAL A 37 9.38 -29.49 1.19
N ALA A 38 9.57 -30.58 0.45
CA ALA A 38 8.78 -30.83 -0.75
C ALA A 38 7.33 -31.18 -0.37
N PHE A 39 6.39 -30.29 -0.69
CA PHE A 39 4.95 -30.46 -0.45
C PHE A 39 4.10 -30.36 -1.72
N THR A 40 4.68 -29.94 -2.85
CA THR A 40 3.97 -29.87 -4.13
C THR A 40 4.89 -30.10 -5.33
N ALA A 41 4.33 -30.63 -6.42
CA ALA A 41 4.98 -30.76 -7.72
C ALA A 41 4.71 -29.57 -8.66
N LEU A 42 3.93 -28.57 -8.22
CA LEU A 42 3.65 -27.37 -9.02
C LEU A 42 4.92 -26.57 -9.29
N ASN A 43 5.01 -26.00 -10.49
CA ASN A 43 6.09 -25.08 -10.85
C ASN A 43 5.81 -23.66 -10.31
N LEU A 44 5.92 -23.51 -8.98
CA LEU A 44 5.67 -22.24 -8.28
C LEU A 44 6.50 -21.06 -8.82
N PRO A 45 7.80 -21.21 -9.17
CA PRO A 45 8.56 -20.13 -9.81
C PRO A 45 7.97 -19.65 -11.13
N GLU A 46 7.53 -20.56 -11.99
CA GLU A 46 6.90 -20.20 -13.27
C GLU A 46 5.53 -19.53 -13.07
N MET A 47 4.75 -20.01 -12.09
CA MET A 47 3.50 -19.34 -11.73
C MET A 47 3.74 -17.91 -11.25
N ALA A 48 4.73 -17.69 -10.37
CA ALA A 48 5.09 -16.35 -9.92
C ALA A 48 5.55 -15.48 -11.10
N ARG A 49 6.39 -16.02 -11.99
CA ARG A 49 6.85 -15.28 -13.19
C ARG A 49 5.66 -14.81 -14.05
N ARG A 50 4.67 -15.66 -14.28
CA ARG A 50 3.46 -15.31 -15.05
C ARG A 50 2.63 -14.25 -14.35
N VAL A 51 2.32 -14.43 -13.05
CA VAL A 51 1.57 -13.43 -12.28
C VAL A 51 2.24 -12.07 -12.36
N LYS A 52 3.56 -11.98 -12.16
CA LYS A 52 4.29 -10.72 -12.27
C LYS A 52 4.18 -10.10 -13.66
N GLN A 53 4.43 -10.90 -14.70
CA GLN A 53 4.36 -10.41 -16.08
C GLN A 53 2.97 -9.90 -16.43
N ASP A 54 1.94 -10.72 -16.20
CA ASP A 54 0.55 -10.36 -16.50
C ASP A 54 0.10 -9.14 -15.69
N THR A 55 0.57 -9.01 -14.43
CA THR A 55 0.26 -7.83 -13.61
C THR A 55 0.88 -6.56 -14.20
N LEU A 56 2.15 -6.59 -14.59
CA LEU A 56 2.82 -5.43 -15.18
C LEU A 56 2.20 -5.06 -16.53
N ASP A 57 1.78 -6.04 -17.33
CA ASP A 57 1.16 -5.81 -18.64
C ASP A 57 -0.28 -5.28 -18.53
N CYS A 58 -1.00 -5.65 -17.48
CA CYS A 58 -2.44 -5.37 -17.36
C CYS A 58 -2.82 -4.32 -16.31
N PHE A 59 -1.89 -3.78 -15.53
CA PHE A 59 -2.17 -2.76 -14.51
C PHE A 59 -1.47 -1.43 -14.74
N VAL A 60 -0.53 -1.32 -15.68
CA VAL A 60 0.08 -0.02 -15.98
C VAL A 60 -0.89 0.81 -16.81
N THR A 61 -1.21 2.01 -16.31
CA THR A 61 -2.08 2.99 -16.98
C THR A 61 -1.47 4.39 -16.92
N VAL A 62 -2.05 5.35 -17.64
CA VAL A 62 -1.56 6.73 -17.72
C VAL A 62 -2.55 7.68 -17.07
N HIS A 63 -2.07 8.47 -16.10
CA HIS A 63 -2.80 9.59 -15.51
C HIS A 63 -1.99 10.88 -15.67
N GLN A 64 -2.59 11.91 -16.25
CA GLN A 64 -1.95 13.22 -16.47
C GLN A 64 -0.56 13.13 -17.15
N GLY A 65 -0.41 12.19 -18.09
CA GLY A 65 0.85 11.97 -18.82
C GLY A 65 1.93 11.18 -18.07
N ARG A 66 1.61 10.64 -16.90
CA ARG A 66 2.52 9.80 -16.10
C ARG A 66 2.00 8.36 -16.01
N GLN A 67 2.89 7.39 -16.08
CA GLN A 67 2.55 5.98 -15.91
C GLN A 67 2.48 5.64 -14.42
N LEU A 68 1.46 4.88 -14.01
CA LEU A 68 1.29 4.34 -12.67
C LEU A 68 0.57 2.99 -12.72
N PHE A 69 0.54 2.28 -11.59
CA PHE A 69 -0.28 1.09 -11.43
C PHE A 69 -1.72 1.50 -11.08
N ALA A 70 -2.68 0.98 -11.82
CA ALA A 70 -4.09 1.09 -11.48
C ALA A 70 -4.39 0.31 -10.19
N TYR A 71 -5.37 0.79 -9.43
CA TYR A 71 -5.86 0.07 -8.25
C TYR A 71 -6.60 -1.19 -8.67
N LEU A 72 -7.61 -1.03 -9.53
CA LEU A 72 -8.37 -2.11 -10.14
C LEU A 72 -8.28 -2.07 -11.67
N SER A 73 -8.41 -3.23 -12.30
CA SER A 73 -8.47 -3.41 -13.76
C SER A 73 -9.52 -4.45 -14.11
N ASP A 74 -10.19 -4.29 -15.26
CA ASP A 74 -11.10 -5.30 -15.82
C ASP A 74 -10.44 -6.18 -16.90
N LEU A 75 -9.16 -5.93 -17.19
CA LEU A 75 -8.36 -6.54 -18.27
C LEU A 75 -8.92 -6.27 -19.69
N LYS A 76 -9.84 -5.33 -19.85
CA LYS A 76 -10.44 -4.90 -21.12
C LYS A 76 -10.13 -3.43 -21.43
N GLY A 77 -9.24 -2.81 -20.66
CA GLY A 77 -8.78 -1.44 -20.83
C GLY A 77 -9.45 -0.43 -19.89
N ASN A 78 -10.32 -0.88 -18.97
CA ASN A 78 -10.86 -0.02 -17.92
C ASN A 78 -10.03 -0.18 -16.64
N PHE A 79 -9.81 0.95 -15.97
CA PHE A 79 -8.96 1.05 -14.80
C PHE A 79 -9.63 1.94 -13.75
N GLN A 80 -9.52 1.56 -12.49
CA GLN A 80 -9.79 2.46 -11.37
C GLN A 80 -8.47 3.02 -10.86
N LEU A 81 -8.40 4.35 -10.75
CA LEU A 81 -7.29 5.04 -10.09
C LEU A 81 -7.70 5.36 -8.66
N TYR A 82 -7.02 4.74 -7.71
CA TYR A 82 -7.24 4.88 -6.29
C TYR A 82 -5.99 4.36 -5.55
N HIS A 83 -5.81 4.75 -4.30
CA HIS A 83 -4.88 4.09 -3.41
C HIS A 83 -5.43 4.18 -1.99
N ASP A 84 -5.40 3.05 -1.28
CA ASP A 84 -6.04 2.89 0.02
C ASP A 84 -5.01 2.71 1.15
N ALA A 85 -5.31 3.19 2.34
CA ALA A 85 -4.48 3.00 3.52
C ALA A 85 -4.27 1.51 3.88
N ASN A 86 -5.20 0.61 3.54
CA ASN A 86 -5.09 -0.84 3.72
C ASN A 86 -4.22 -1.51 2.64
N ASP A 87 -3.87 -0.80 1.56
CA ASP A 87 -3.09 -1.34 0.44
C ASP A 87 -1.57 -1.38 0.73
N LEU A 88 -1.19 -2.21 1.69
CA LEU A 88 0.20 -2.44 2.04
C LEU A 88 1.04 -3.16 0.96
N PRO A 89 0.54 -4.18 0.24
CA PRO A 89 1.33 -4.86 -0.79
C PRO A 89 1.90 -3.92 -1.85
N THR A 90 1.17 -2.87 -2.24
CA THR A 90 1.63 -1.90 -3.23
C THR A 90 2.85 -1.11 -2.73
N VAL A 91 2.84 -0.59 -1.50
CA VAL A 91 4.02 0.12 -0.95
C VAL A 91 5.19 -0.83 -0.67
N TYR A 92 4.91 -2.09 -0.33
CA TYR A 92 5.94 -3.12 -0.14
C TYR A 92 6.51 -3.69 -1.45
N ALA A 93 5.95 -3.35 -2.62
CA ALA A 93 6.35 -3.95 -3.89
C ALA A 93 7.88 -3.89 -4.13
N PRO A 94 8.60 -2.78 -3.86
CA PRO A 94 10.06 -2.76 -3.97
C PRO A 94 10.78 -3.59 -2.91
N VAL A 95 10.32 -3.55 -1.65
CA VAL A 95 10.88 -4.33 -0.53
C VAL A 95 10.82 -5.83 -0.85
N TRP A 96 9.70 -6.27 -1.42
CA TRP A 96 9.50 -7.65 -1.85
C TRP A 96 10.18 -7.99 -3.17
N ARG A 97 10.76 -7.01 -3.88
CA ARG A 97 11.39 -7.13 -5.19
C ARG A 97 10.41 -7.46 -6.33
N PHE A 98 9.15 -7.07 -6.16
CA PHE A 98 8.16 -7.10 -7.24
C PHE A 98 8.55 -6.07 -8.31
N CYS A 99 8.88 -4.85 -7.92
CA CYS A 99 9.48 -3.82 -8.78
C CYS A 99 10.78 -3.27 -8.16
N GLY A 100 11.45 -2.35 -8.85
CA GLY A 100 12.55 -1.58 -8.28
C GLY A 100 12.03 -0.40 -7.47
N ALA A 101 12.80 0.09 -6.49
CA ALA A 101 12.47 1.33 -5.79
C ALA A 101 12.60 2.57 -6.70
N ASP A 102 13.28 2.41 -7.84
CA ASP A 102 13.44 3.37 -8.93
C ASP A 102 12.43 3.15 -10.08
N ASP A 103 11.49 2.22 -9.92
CA ASP A 103 10.44 1.99 -10.93
C ASP A 103 9.54 3.24 -11.03
N PRO A 104 9.49 3.89 -12.21
CA PRO A 104 8.73 5.12 -12.37
C PRO A 104 7.22 4.91 -12.16
N ALA A 105 6.67 3.75 -12.53
CA ALA A 105 5.25 3.48 -12.32
C ALA A 105 4.95 3.33 -10.82
N TRP A 106 5.80 2.66 -10.06
CA TRP A 106 5.65 2.55 -8.61
C TRP A 106 5.75 3.91 -7.92
N ILE A 107 6.78 4.69 -8.25
CA ILE A 107 6.98 6.05 -7.70
C ILE A 107 5.74 6.90 -7.97
N GLN A 108 5.23 6.92 -9.20
CA GLN A 108 4.05 7.73 -9.53
C GLN A 108 2.76 7.20 -8.90
N THR A 109 2.65 5.88 -8.66
CA THR A 109 1.53 5.30 -7.90
C THR A 109 1.55 5.84 -6.46
N MET A 110 2.72 5.82 -5.82
CA MET A 110 2.87 6.33 -4.46
C MET A 110 2.70 7.85 -4.41
N GLU A 111 3.26 8.63 -5.35
CA GLU A 111 3.03 10.08 -5.37
C GLU A 111 1.55 10.41 -5.57
N PHE A 112 0.85 9.72 -6.48
CA PHE A 112 -0.60 9.89 -6.69
C PHE A 112 -1.40 9.65 -5.39
N ALA A 113 -1.02 8.65 -4.59
CA ALA A 113 -1.72 8.31 -3.36
C ALA A 113 -1.85 9.47 -2.36
N PHE A 114 -0.91 10.43 -2.41
CA PHE A 114 -0.84 11.57 -1.48
C PHE A 114 -1.21 12.90 -2.14
N THR A 115 -2.05 12.88 -3.19
CA THR A 115 -2.62 14.10 -3.81
C THR A 115 -4.15 14.07 -3.79
N GLU A 116 -4.77 15.24 -3.99
CA GLU A 116 -6.23 15.37 -4.13
C GLU A 116 -6.81 14.60 -5.34
N ASP A 117 -5.95 14.16 -6.30
CA ASP A 117 -6.39 13.33 -7.41
C ASP A 117 -6.76 11.90 -6.94
N ASN A 118 -6.23 11.43 -5.81
CA ASN A 118 -6.65 10.20 -5.14
C ASN A 118 -7.99 10.39 -4.41
N LYS A 119 -9.06 10.56 -5.18
CA LYS A 119 -10.40 10.87 -4.66
C LYS A 119 -10.90 9.80 -3.69
N GLY A 120 -11.18 10.22 -2.45
CA GLY A 120 -11.61 9.33 -1.37
C GLY A 120 -10.48 8.51 -0.74
N GLY A 121 -9.24 8.69 -1.21
CA GLY A 121 -8.05 8.03 -0.66
C GLY A 121 -7.12 9.04 -0.01
N TYR A 122 -7.16 10.31 -0.41
CA TYR A 122 -6.41 11.39 0.23
C TYR A 122 -7.34 12.40 0.91
N TYR A 123 -6.96 12.81 2.11
CA TYR A 123 -7.67 13.80 2.93
C TYR A 123 -6.71 14.92 3.33
N GLY A 124 -7.02 16.16 2.94
CA GLY A 124 -6.15 17.31 3.18
C GLY A 124 -6.34 17.95 4.55
N GLY A 125 -5.26 18.39 5.20
CA GLY A 125 -5.31 19.02 6.51
C GLY A 125 -3.93 19.03 7.18
N ILE A 126 -3.82 19.58 8.39
CA ILE A 126 -2.54 19.59 9.12
C ILE A 126 -2.12 18.16 9.56
N TYR A 127 -3.12 17.30 9.78
CA TYR A 127 -2.99 15.85 10.00
C TYR A 127 -3.50 15.06 8.78
N GLY A 128 -3.59 15.70 7.61
CA GLY A 128 -4.02 15.07 6.37
C GLY A 128 -3.07 13.96 5.90
N GLY A 129 -3.53 13.15 4.96
CA GLY A 129 -2.77 12.02 4.45
C GLY A 129 -3.63 10.99 3.74
N LEU A 130 -3.01 9.84 3.47
CA LEU A 130 -3.66 8.66 2.89
C LEU A 130 -4.63 8.05 3.91
N GLY A 131 -5.84 7.77 3.46
CA GLY A 131 -6.95 7.23 4.22
C GLY A 131 -7.69 6.16 3.44
N SER A 132 -9.00 6.06 3.67
CA SER A 132 -9.85 5.10 2.98
C SER A 132 -11.28 5.63 2.83
N VAL A 133 -11.96 5.24 1.75
CA VAL A 133 -13.41 5.48 1.60
C VAL A 133 -14.21 4.72 2.66
N HIS A 134 -13.65 3.65 3.23
CA HIS A 134 -14.28 2.85 4.28
C HIS A 134 -14.59 3.67 5.54
N THR A 135 -13.61 4.47 5.98
CA THR A 135 -13.76 5.47 7.05
C THR A 135 -13.18 6.79 6.55
N PRO A 136 -14.01 7.73 6.06
CA PRO A 136 -13.58 8.90 5.29
C PRO A 136 -12.71 9.95 6.01
N HIS A 137 -11.46 9.60 6.30
CA HIS A 137 -10.49 10.37 7.04
C HIS A 137 -9.07 9.83 6.75
N PRO A 138 -7.99 10.56 7.08
CA PRO A 138 -6.63 10.02 7.04
C PRO A 138 -6.44 8.91 8.09
N TRP A 139 -5.65 7.89 7.73
CA TRP A 139 -5.41 6.72 8.59
C TRP A 139 -3.94 6.65 8.99
N PRO A 140 -3.60 6.32 10.25
CA PRO A 140 -2.22 6.06 10.65
C PRO A 140 -1.56 4.94 9.82
N LEU A 141 -2.36 4.02 9.28
CA LEU A 141 -1.87 3.00 8.36
C LEU A 141 -1.31 3.63 7.07
N GLY A 142 -1.98 4.66 6.54
CA GLY A 142 -1.52 5.46 5.42
C GLY A 142 -0.25 6.26 5.73
N ASP A 143 -0.13 6.81 6.94
CA ASP A 143 1.09 7.46 7.42
C ASP A 143 2.28 6.47 7.48
N GLY A 144 2.02 5.23 7.89
CA GLY A 144 3.02 4.16 7.82
C GLY A 144 3.50 3.88 6.39
N GLN A 145 2.59 3.94 5.41
CA GLN A 145 2.95 3.76 4.00
C GLN A 145 3.80 4.94 3.50
N GLU A 146 3.44 6.17 3.89
CA GLU A 146 4.22 7.36 3.56
C GLU A 146 5.63 7.31 4.15
N LEU A 147 5.75 6.85 5.39
CA LEU A 147 7.03 6.64 6.05
C LEU A 147 7.89 5.64 5.27
N LEU A 148 7.36 4.46 4.94
CA LEU A 148 8.08 3.45 4.16
C LEU A 148 8.49 3.99 2.78
N TYR A 149 7.57 4.67 2.09
CA TYR A 149 7.84 5.29 0.80
C TYR A 149 9.00 6.30 0.89
N SER A 150 8.93 7.24 1.84
CA SER A 150 9.96 8.27 2.03
C SER A 150 11.36 7.69 2.28
N LEU A 151 11.45 6.58 3.01
CA LEU A 151 12.70 5.86 3.25
C LEU A 151 13.25 5.24 1.95
N LEU A 152 12.38 4.60 1.15
CA LEU A 152 12.76 3.96 -0.10
C LEU A 152 13.25 4.96 -1.15
N VAL A 153 12.61 6.12 -1.27
CA VAL A 153 13.02 7.20 -2.20
C VAL A 153 14.04 8.17 -1.60
N ARG A 154 14.44 7.95 -0.34
CA ARG A 154 15.43 8.76 0.41
C ARG A 154 15.02 10.23 0.56
N ASP A 155 13.73 10.51 0.70
CA ASP A 155 13.21 11.85 0.99
C ASP A 155 13.21 12.11 2.50
N LYS A 156 14.30 12.73 2.98
CA LYS A 156 14.47 13.07 4.41
C LYS A 156 13.50 14.12 4.91
N GLY A 157 12.99 15.00 4.04
CA GLY A 157 12.03 16.03 4.44
C GLY A 157 10.69 15.40 4.77
N ARG A 158 10.21 14.56 3.84
CA ARG A 158 8.97 13.78 4.00
C ARG A 158 9.04 12.81 5.17
N GLU A 159 10.17 12.10 5.32
CA GLU A 159 10.40 11.19 6.45
C GLU A 159 10.24 11.91 7.81
N GLN A 160 10.82 13.10 7.97
CA GLN A 160 10.72 13.85 9.23
C GLN A 160 9.31 14.38 9.49
N LEU A 161 8.58 14.78 8.45
CA LEU A 161 7.22 15.27 8.58
C LEU A 161 6.29 14.16 9.07
N VAL A 162 6.33 12.99 8.44
CA VAL A 162 5.47 11.87 8.83
C VAL A 162 5.85 11.31 10.20
N ARG A 163 7.14 11.28 10.57
CA ARG A 163 7.57 10.89 11.92
C ARG A 163 6.99 11.81 12.99
N ARG A 164 7.06 13.14 12.80
CA ARG A 164 6.47 14.11 13.73
C ARG A 164 4.97 13.91 13.85
N LYS A 165 4.26 13.72 12.73
CA LYS A 165 2.83 13.42 12.72
C LYS A 165 2.53 12.17 13.56
N LEU A 166 3.25 11.07 13.31
CA LEU A 166 3.09 9.81 14.05
C LEU A 166 3.34 9.96 15.56
N GLU A 167 4.33 10.77 15.95
CA GLU A 167 4.63 11.08 17.36
C GLU A 167 3.51 11.89 18.03
N GLU A 168 2.78 12.73 17.29
CA GLU A 168 1.67 13.53 17.83
C GLU A 168 0.37 12.75 17.97
N ILE A 169 0.12 11.79 17.07
CA ILE A 169 -1.15 11.03 17.02
C ILE A 169 -1.10 9.67 17.72
N VAL A 170 0.10 9.22 18.12
CA VAL A 170 0.25 7.98 18.88
C VAL A 170 -0.49 8.08 20.22
N GLN A 171 -1.19 7.01 20.57
CA GLN A 171 -1.98 6.95 21.79
C GLN A 171 -1.09 6.66 23.01
N TRP A 172 -1.64 6.91 24.20
CA TRP A 172 -0.93 6.73 25.48
C TRP A 172 -0.37 5.30 25.69
N ASP A 173 -0.96 4.31 25.02
CA ASP A 173 -0.57 2.90 25.07
C ASP A 173 0.44 2.51 23.96
N GLY A 174 0.88 3.48 23.15
CA GLY A 174 1.80 3.26 22.03
C GLY A 174 1.14 2.72 20.76
N LEU A 175 -0.19 2.62 20.74
CA LEU A 175 -0.95 2.19 19.57
C LEU A 175 -1.48 3.39 18.77
N PHE A 176 -2.11 3.08 17.64
CA PHE A 176 -2.74 4.03 16.74
C PHE A 176 -4.20 3.64 16.52
N SER A 177 -5.02 4.62 16.15
CA SER A 177 -6.40 4.39 15.76
C SER A 177 -6.52 3.91 14.30
N GLU A 178 -7.74 3.58 13.85
CA GLU A 178 -8.00 3.36 12.43
C GLU A 178 -7.93 4.66 11.65
N ALA A 179 -8.65 5.69 12.12
CA ALA A 179 -8.73 6.98 11.45
C ALA A 179 -8.61 8.15 12.46
N ILE A 180 -8.15 9.29 11.96
CA ILE A 180 -8.04 10.54 12.70
C ILE A 180 -8.64 11.70 11.91
N ASP A 181 -9.09 12.75 12.60
CA ASP A 181 -9.53 13.99 11.97
C ASP A 181 -8.32 14.74 11.37
N GLU A 182 -8.42 15.10 10.10
CA GLU A 182 -7.36 15.74 9.31
C GLU A 182 -6.96 17.13 9.82
N HIS A 183 -7.76 17.76 10.67
CA HIS A 183 -7.53 19.12 11.15
C HIS A 183 -7.09 19.18 12.62
N THR A 184 -7.43 18.17 13.41
CA THR A 184 -7.23 18.16 14.87
C THR A 184 -6.41 16.98 15.35
N GLY A 185 -6.28 15.91 14.55
CA GLY A 185 -5.60 14.68 14.94
C GLY A 185 -6.38 13.85 15.96
N ALA A 186 -7.61 14.24 16.29
CA ALA A 186 -8.49 13.49 17.17
C ALA A 186 -8.89 12.15 16.52
N ILE A 187 -9.17 11.14 17.33
CA ILE A 187 -9.60 9.83 16.82
C ILE A 187 -11.03 9.95 16.30
N GLU A 188 -11.23 9.55 15.04
CA GLU A 188 -12.55 9.47 14.41
C GLU A 188 -13.09 8.03 14.39
N SER A 189 -12.21 7.02 14.32
CA SER A 189 -12.63 5.62 14.34
C SER A 189 -11.62 4.70 15.00
N ARG A 190 -12.17 3.65 15.65
CA ARG A 190 -11.47 2.55 16.36
C ARG A 190 -10.25 3.01 17.15
N HIS A 191 -10.46 3.34 18.43
CA HIS A 191 -9.40 3.76 19.34
C HIS A 191 -8.22 2.78 19.46
N TRP A 192 -8.48 1.48 19.31
CA TRP A 192 -7.46 0.44 19.40
C TRP A 192 -7.43 -0.40 18.14
N PHE A 193 -6.49 -0.09 17.25
CA PHE A 193 -6.25 -0.87 16.05
C PHE A 193 -4.79 -1.32 16.02
N SER A 194 -4.57 -2.62 16.20
CA SER A 194 -3.20 -3.16 16.34
C SER A 194 -2.40 -3.10 15.05
N TRP A 195 -3.08 -3.09 13.90
CA TRP A 195 -2.43 -3.24 12.60
C TRP A 195 -1.51 -2.06 12.24
N PRO A 196 -1.94 -0.78 12.34
CA PRO A 196 -1.04 0.34 12.09
C PRO A 196 0.19 0.32 13.00
N GLY A 197 0.02 0.05 14.31
CA GLY A 197 1.13 -0.03 15.26
C GLY A 197 2.17 -1.10 14.88
N ALA A 198 1.71 -2.29 14.50
CA ALA A 198 2.58 -3.37 14.03
C ALA A 198 3.33 -3.01 12.75
N PHE A 199 2.62 -2.43 11.77
CA PHE A 199 3.21 -2.02 10.49
C PHE A 199 4.23 -0.89 10.68
N ILE A 200 3.86 0.20 11.34
CA ILE A 200 4.74 1.35 11.60
C ILE A 200 5.99 0.90 12.36
N SER A 201 5.84 0.07 13.39
CA SER A 201 6.97 -0.49 14.12
C SER A 201 7.91 -1.30 13.21
N SER A 202 7.37 -2.08 12.28
CA SER A 202 8.18 -2.84 11.32
C SER A 202 8.99 -1.94 10.38
N VAL A 203 8.41 -0.82 9.94
CA VAL A 203 9.08 0.17 9.09
C VAL A 203 10.18 0.89 9.87
N LEU A 204 9.90 1.27 11.13
CA LEU A 204 10.87 1.90 12.00
C LEU A 204 12.07 0.99 12.28
N LEU A 205 11.85 -0.30 12.54
CA LEU A 205 12.93 -1.27 12.76
C LEU A 205 13.80 -1.46 11.52
N GLN A 206 13.20 -1.52 10.32
CA GLN A 206 13.96 -1.59 9.07
C GLN A 206 14.81 -0.34 8.80
N SER A 207 14.42 0.82 9.33
CA SER A 207 15.19 2.06 9.18
C SER A 207 16.45 2.13 10.07
N LEU A 208 16.62 1.20 11.01
CA LEU A 208 17.78 1.11 11.91
C LEU A 208 18.89 0.18 11.40
N GLU A 209 18.63 -0.59 10.35
CA GLU A 209 19.59 -1.49 9.67
C GLU A 209 20.29 -0.80 8.49
#